data_AF-A0A968C059-F1
#
_entry.id   AF-A0A968C059-F1
#
_cell.length_a   1.000
_cell.length_b   1.000
_cell.length_c   1.000
_cell.angle_alpha   90.00
_cell.angle_beta   90.00
_cell.angle_gamma   90.00
#
_symmetry.space_group_name_H-M   'P 1'
#
loop_
_entity.id
_entity.type
_entity.pdbx_description
1 polymer ?
#
loop_
_entity_poly.entity_id
_entity_poly.type
_entity_poly.pdbx_seq_one_letter_code
_entity_poly.pdbx_strand_id
1 'polypeptide(L)' 'MPANRIDELVWMALTDSSFRERLLNGHRREVLATLSLTEAEVQAVLAVQADTLEAFAGALCRPSFTGA' A
#
# COMPACT_ATOMS: atom_id res chain seq x y z
N MET A 1 4.51 -10.86 -16.29
CA MET A 1 4.98 -10.06 -15.14
C MET A 1 3.93 -10.21 -14.07
N PRO A 2 4.22 -10.78 -12.88
CA PRO A 2 3.22 -10.79 -11.84
C PRO A 2 3.05 -9.33 -11.41
N ALA A 3 1.85 -8.79 -11.57
CA ALA A 3 1.52 -7.51 -10.95
C ALA A 3 1.74 -7.71 -9.45
N ASN A 4 2.65 -6.94 -8.85
CA ASN A 4 2.81 -7.01 -7.40
C ASN A 4 1.48 -6.54 -6.81
N ARG A 5 0.97 -7.22 -5.78
CA ARG A 5 -0.31 -6.83 -5.14
C ARG A 5 -0.29 -5.39 -4.61
N ILE A 6 0.90 -4.85 -4.41
CA ILE A 6 1.17 -3.45 -4.11
C ILE A 6 0.75 -2.52 -5.27
N ASP A 7 1.05 -2.87 -6.53
CA ASP A 7 0.62 -2.09 -7.69
C ASP A 7 -0.91 -2.03 -7.78
N GLU A 8 -1.58 -3.15 -7.51
CA GLU A 8 -3.04 -3.24 -7.47
C GLU A 8 -3.62 -2.39 -6.33
N LEU A 9 -2.96 -2.37 -5.17
CA LEU A 9 -3.34 -1.53 -4.03
C LEU A 9 -3.21 -0.04 -4.35
N VAL A 10 -2.10 0.37 -4.99
CA VAL A 10 -1.90 1.75 -5.43
C VAL A 10 -2.94 2.12 -6.51
N TRP A 11 -3.24 1.22 -7.44
CA TRP A 11 -4.27 1.43 -8.45
C TRP A 11 -5.65 1.61 -7.83
N MET A 12 -6.04 0.75 -6.87
CA MET A 12 -7.30 0.88 -6.15
C MET A 12 -7.38 2.21 -5.40
N ALA A 13 -6.29 2.65 -4.77
CA ALA A 13 -6.26 3.94 -4.09
C ALA A 13 -6.24 5.14 -5.07
N LEU A 14 -5.85 4.96 -6.33
CA LEU A 14 -5.97 5.96 -7.40
C LEU A 14 -7.41 6.06 -7.92
N THR A 15 -8.10 4.93 -8.09
CA THR A 15 -9.44 4.88 -8.68
C THR A 15 -10.58 5.01 -7.66
N ASP A 16 -10.34 4.65 -6.40
CA ASP A 16 -11.33 4.68 -5.32
C ASP A 16 -10.88 5.62 -4.19
N SER A 17 -11.48 6.81 -4.17
CA SER A 17 -11.23 7.84 -3.16
C SER A 17 -11.60 7.39 -1.74
N SER A 18 -12.62 6.53 -1.59
CA SER A 18 -13.05 6.00 -0.29
C SER A 18 -12.07 4.96 0.24
N PHE A 19 -11.46 4.20 -0.67
CA PHE A 19 -10.37 3.28 -0.36
C PHE A 19 -9.13 4.06 0.08
N ARG A 20 -8.77 5.12 -0.66
CA ARG A 20 -7.66 6.02 -0.30
C ARG A 20 -7.84 6.63 1.09
N GLU A 21 -9.03 7.13 1.40
CA GLU A 21 -9.30 7.69 2.73
C GLU A 21 -9.18 6.64 3.83
N ARG A 22 -9.69 5.42 3.63
CA ARG A 22 -9.52 4.33 4.62
C ARG A 22 -8.07 3.90 4.77
N LEU A 23 -7.32 3.89 3.67
CA LEU A 23 -5.89 3.61 3.66
C LEU A 23 -5.08 4.73 4.36
N LEU A 24 -5.48 5.99 4.27
CA LEU A 24 -4.72 7.08 4.91
C LEU A 24 -5.16 7.35 6.36
N ASN A 25 -6.47 7.28 6.66
CA ASN A 25 -7.09 7.64 7.95
C ASN A 25 -7.13 6.50 8.99
N GLY A 26 -6.12 5.64 9.03
CA GLY A 26 -5.95 4.68 10.14
C GLY A 26 -6.70 3.35 10.02
N HIS A 27 -7.58 3.15 9.03
CA HIS A 27 -8.21 1.86 8.72
C HIS A 27 -7.32 0.93 7.86
N ARG A 28 -6.01 1.22 7.78
CA ARG A 28 -5.04 0.46 6.98
C ARG A 28 -5.11 -1.04 7.23
N ARG A 29 -5.11 -1.47 8.49
CA ARG A 29 -5.12 -2.89 8.85
C ARG A 29 -6.36 -3.63 8.33
N GLU A 30 -7.53 -3.00 8.41
CA GLU A 30 -8.78 -3.61 7.93
C GLU A 30 -8.78 -3.72 6.41
N VAL A 31 -8.35 -2.66 5.72
CA VAL A 31 -8.23 -2.64 4.26
C VAL A 31 -7.19 -3.66 3.79
N LEU A 32 -6.03 -3.72 4.44
CA LEU A 32 -4.97 -4.68 4.13
C LEU A 32 -5.37 -6.12 4.48
N ALA A 33 -6.31 -6.35 5.40
CA ALA A 33 -6.80 -7.69 5.68
C ALA A 33 -7.75 -8.21 4.58
N THR A 34 -8.41 -7.32 3.82
CA THR A 34 -9.23 -7.70 2.66
C THR A 34 -8.40 -8.07 1.44
N LEU A 35 -7.17 -7.58 1.37
CA LEU A 35 -6.20 -7.94 0.35
C LEU A 35 -5.36 -9.07 0.94
N SER A 36 -5.33 -10.26 0.33
CA SER A 36 -4.60 -11.41 0.88
C SER A 36 -3.07 -11.24 0.81
N LEU A 37 -2.54 -10.12 1.28
CA LEU A 37 -1.13 -9.74 1.32
C LEU A 37 -0.36 -10.65 2.30
N THR A 38 0.90 -10.87 1.97
CA THR A 38 1.84 -11.54 2.86
C THR A 38 2.15 -10.64 4.06
N GLU A 39 2.59 -11.23 5.17
CA GLU A 39 2.93 -10.48 6.37
C GLU A 39 4.02 -9.42 6.10
N ALA A 40 4.98 -9.72 5.22
CA ALA A 40 6.01 -8.78 4.78
C ALA A 40 5.42 -7.58 4.03
N GLU A 41 4.46 -7.80 3.12
CA GLU A 41 3.78 -6.73 2.38
C GLU A 41 2.93 -5.86 3.33
N VAL A 42 2.23 -6.48 4.29
CA VAL A 42 1.45 -5.74 5.29
C VAL A 42 2.36 -4.86 6.14
N GLN A 43 3.49 -5.38 6.62
CA GLN A 43 4.45 -4.59 7.39
C GLN A 43 5.07 -3.46 6.56
N ALA A 44 5.39 -3.72 5.28
CA ALA A 44 5.89 -2.69 4.38
C ALA A 44 4.87 -1.55 4.23
N VAL A 45 3.58 -1.87 4.03
CA VAL A 45 2.53 -0.85 3.89
C VAL A 45 2.26 -0.12 5.21
N LEU A 46 2.26 -0.83 6.35
CA LEU A 46 2.07 -0.21 7.67
C LEU A 46 3.24 0.73 8.06
N ALA A 47 4.46 0.43 7.60
CA ALA A 47 5.63 1.27 7.83
C ALA A 47 5.60 2.60 7.04
N VAL A 48 4.75 2.69 6.00
CA VAL A 48 4.62 3.91 5.21
C VAL A 48 3.84 4.97 5.99
N GLN A 49 4.55 5.96 6.49
CA GLN A 49 3.96 7.21 6.97
C GLN A 49 3.87 8.18 5.79
N ALA A 50 2.71 8.20 5.16
CA ALA A 50 2.40 9.13 4.07
C ALA A 50 1.01 9.70 4.28
N ASP A 51 0.88 11.01 4.13
CA ASP A 51 -0.39 11.74 4.18
C ASP A 51 -1.01 11.91 2.78
N THR A 52 -0.25 11.55 1.73
CA THR A 52 -0.67 11.62 0.33
C THR A 52 -0.38 10.32 -0.41
N LEU A 53 -1.16 10.06 -1.46
CA LEU A 53 -1.01 8.86 -2.27
C LEU A 53 0.32 8.81 -3.03
N GLU A 54 0.82 9.96 -3.50
CA GLU A 54 2.14 10.04 -4.14
C GLU A 54 3.28 9.73 -3.18
N ALA A 55 3.22 10.24 -1.93
CA ALA A 55 4.21 9.90 -0.92
C ALA A 55 4.12 8.41 -0.54
N PHE A 56 2.91 7.86 -0.52
CA PHE A 56 2.67 6.46 -0.27
C PHE A 56 3.25 5.56 -1.38
N ALA A 57 2.93 5.87 -2.64
CA ALA A 57 3.47 5.19 -3.80
C ALA A 57 4.99 5.35 -3.90
N GLY A 58 5.53 6.53 -3.60
CA GLY A 58 6.97 6.79 -3.58
C GLY A 58 7.72 6.02 -2.51
N ALA A 59 7.11 5.81 -1.33
CA ALA A 59 7.68 5.00 -0.27
C ALA A 59 7.69 3.50 -0.63
N LEU A 60 6.67 3.01 -1.34
CA LEU A 60 6.56 1.62 -1.79
C LEU A 60 7.37 1.31 -3.05
N CYS A 61 7.50 2.28 -3.95
CA CYS A 61 8.25 2.16 -5.20
C CYS A 61 9.76 2.38 -4.99
N ARG A 62 10.18 2.78 -3.78
CA ARG A 62 11.60 2.86 -3.45
C ARG A 62 12.21 1.44 -3.49
N PRO A 63 13.28 1.22 -4.28
CA PRO A 63 13.85 -0.09 -4.53
C PRO A 63 14.54 -0.76 -3.33
N SER A 64 14.45 -0.17 -2.13
CA SER A 64 15.01 -0.72 -0.89
C SER A 64 14.30 -1.98 -0.37
N PHE A 65 13.21 -2.43 -1.02
CA PHE A 65 12.58 -3.73 -0.71
C PHE A 65 12.99 -4.86 -1.66
N THR A 66 13.89 -4.59 -2.62
CA THR A 66 14.51 -5.61 -3.47
C THR A 66 16.00 -5.70 -3.13
N GLY A 67 16.32 -6.44 -2.06
CA GLY A 67 17.68 -6.94 -1.84
C GLY A 67 18.29 -6.61 -0.48
N ALA A 68 18.16 -7.55 0.45
CA ALA A 68 19.27 -8.26 1.09
C ALA A 68 18.71 -9.45 1.87
#